data_AF-A0A920NHV6-F1
#
_entry.id   AF-A0A920NHV6-F1
#
_cell.length_a   1.000
_cell.length_b   1.000
_cell.length_c   1.000
_cell.angle_alpha   90.00
_cell.angle_beta   90.00
_cell.angle_gamma   90.00
#
_symmetry.space_group_name_H-M   'P 1'
#
loop_
_entity.id
_entity.type
_entity.pdbx_description
1 polymer ?
#
loop_
_entity_poly.entity_id
_entity_poly.type
_entity_poly.pdbx_seq_one_letter_code
_entity_poly.pdbx_strand_id
1 'polypeptide(L)'
;MYRGKVWTMRQYAGLASAEESNARYKFLLDSGQSGLSVAFDLPTQTGYDSDHPLAVGEVGRAGVPISSLADMEILFREIPLDKVTTS
;
A
#
# COMPACT_ATOMS: atom_id res chain seq x y z
N MET A 1 -2.30 -21.91 -21.15
CA MET A 1 -1.84 -21.24 -19.91
C MET A 1 -2.73 -21.65 -18.74
N TYR A 2 -2.51 -21.11 -17.53
CA TYR A 2 -3.28 -21.36 -16.29
C TYR A 2 -3.39 -22.81 -15.76
N ARG A 3 -3.12 -23.85 -16.56
CA ARG A 3 -3.07 -25.26 -16.14
C ARG A 3 -1.91 -25.59 -15.18
N GLY A 4 -0.86 -24.75 -15.14
CA GLY A 4 0.28 -24.90 -14.21
C GLY A 4 0.41 -23.78 -13.19
N LYS A 5 -0.18 -22.60 -13.45
CA LYS A 5 -0.17 -21.45 -12.53
C LYS A 5 -1.30 -20.49 -12.89
N VAL A 6 -2.20 -20.24 -11.95
CA VAL A 6 -3.27 -19.24 -12.11
C VAL A 6 -2.70 -17.82 -12.13
N TRP A 7 -3.48 -16.85 -12.59
CA TRP A 7 -3.10 -15.44 -12.50
C TRP A 7 -2.93 -15.01 -11.04
N THR A 8 -2.09 -14.00 -10.80
CA THR A 8 -1.96 -13.40 -9.47
C THR A 8 -3.23 -12.65 -9.14
N MET A 9 -3.88 -13.01 -8.04
CA MET A 9 -4.91 -12.15 -7.47
C MET A 9 -4.22 -11.03 -6.71
N ARG A 10 -4.37 -9.80 -7.19
CA ARG A 10 -3.72 -8.58 -6.66
C ARG A 10 -4.74 -7.45 -6.60
N GLN A 11 -5.17 -7.07 -5.42
CA GLN A 11 -6.07 -5.94 -5.24
C GLN A 11 -5.26 -4.67 -5.03
N TYR A 12 -5.66 -3.62 -5.73
CA TYR A 12 -5.17 -2.27 -5.49
C TYR A 12 -5.79 -1.73 -4.21
N ALA A 13 -4.95 -1.39 -3.23
CA ALA A 13 -5.39 -0.97 -1.91
C ALA A 13 -4.39 -0.01 -1.23
N GLY A 14 -4.94 0.92 -0.46
CA GLY A 14 -4.22 1.94 0.31
C GLY A 14 -5.21 3.04 0.63
N LEU A 15 -5.31 3.44 1.90
CA LEU A 15 -6.20 4.51 2.36
C LEU A 15 -5.80 4.93 3.78
N ALA A 16 -6.08 6.17 4.14
CA ALA A 16 -5.91 6.72 5.48
C ALA A 16 -4.44 6.70 5.93
N SER A 17 -4.05 5.87 6.89
CA SER A 17 -2.68 5.79 7.40
C SER A 17 -1.90 4.56 6.88
N ALA A 18 -0.58 4.56 7.10
CA ALA A 18 0.27 3.42 6.81
C ALA A 18 -0.09 2.20 7.68
N GLU A 19 -0.48 2.43 8.95
CA GLU A 19 -0.94 1.40 9.88
C GLU A 19 -2.26 0.75 9.43
N GLU A 20 -3.24 1.55 9.03
CA GLU A 20 -4.53 1.05 8.54
C GLU A 20 -4.37 0.31 7.21
N SER A 21 -3.51 0.83 6.33
CA SER A 21 -3.16 0.16 5.07
C SER A 21 -2.43 -1.17 5.32
N ASN A 22 -1.50 -1.24 6.28
CA ASN A 22 -0.84 -2.48 6.69
C ASN A 22 -1.86 -3.53 7.20
N ALA A 23 -2.78 -3.11 8.08
CA ALA A 23 -3.84 -3.98 8.58
C ALA A 23 -4.72 -4.52 7.43
N ARG A 24 -5.03 -3.68 6.45
CA ARG A 24 -5.75 -4.07 5.24
C ARG A 24 -4.97 -5.08 4.40
N TYR A 25 -3.66 -4.89 4.24
CA TYR A 25 -2.81 -5.83 3.49
C TYR A 25 -2.74 -7.19 4.14
N LYS A 26 -2.56 -7.26 5.47
CA LYS A 26 -2.60 -8.51 6.23
C LYS A 26 -3.93 -9.22 6.03
N PHE A 27 -5.06 -8.50 6.15
CA PHE A 27 -6.39 -9.06 5.89
C PHE A 27 -6.54 -9.64 4.47
N LEU A 28 -6.02 -8.96 3.46
CA LEU A 28 -6.10 -9.42 2.06
C LEU A 28 -5.25 -10.68 1.83
N LEU A 29 -4.03 -10.70 2.38
CA LEU A 29 -3.14 -11.87 2.31
C LEU A 29 -3.77 -13.09 3.01
N ASP A 30 -4.32 -12.89 4.21
CA ASP A 30 -5.03 -13.94 4.96
C ASP A 30 -6.28 -14.45 4.22
N SER A 31 -6.90 -13.59 3.40
CA SER A 31 -8.04 -13.93 2.55
C SER A 31 -7.66 -14.63 1.23
N GLY A 32 -6.39 -15.03 1.06
CA GLY A 32 -5.91 -15.81 -0.09
C GLY A 32 -5.37 -14.97 -1.25
N GLN A 33 -5.12 -13.67 -1.03
CA GLN A 33 -4.45 -12.85 -2.03
C GLN A 33 -2.95 -13.22 -2.14
N SER A 34 -2.42 -13.21 -3.36
CA SER A 34 -1.04 -13.66 -3.66
C SER A 34 -0.09 -12.51 -4.05
N GLY A 35 -0.58 -11.27 -4.06
CA GLY A 35 0.23 -10.08 -4.26
C GLY A 35 -0.49 -8.82 -3.81
N LEU A 36 0.28 -7.82 -3.40
CA LEU A 36 -0.20 -6.51 -2.97
C LEU A 36 0.00 -5.46 -4.05
N SER A 37 -0.86 -4.46 -4.11
CA SER A 37 -0.68 -3.30 -4.99
C SER A 37 -1.03 -2.04 -4.21
N VAL A 38 -0.05 -1.15 -4.07
CA VAL A 38 -0.14 -0.02 -3.13
C VAL A 38 -0.77 1.19 -3.82
N ALA A 39 -1.86 1.69 -3.26
CA ALA A 39 -2.46 2.95 -3.67
C ALA A 39 -1.92 4.10 -2.82
N PHE A 40 -1.12 4.98 -3.41
CA PHE A 40 -0.60 6.18 -2.75
C PHE A 40 -1.59 7.33 -2.80
N ASP A 41 -1.53 8.25 -1.84
CA ASP A 41 -2.33 9.46 -1.89
C ASP A 41 -1.80 10.48 -2.93
N LEU A 42 -2.55 11.55 -3.17
CA LEU A 42 -2.19 12.55 -4.19
C LEU A 42 -0.89 13.29 -3.86
N PRO A 43 -0.63 13.75 -2.61
CA PRO A 43 0.65 14.34 -2.25
C PRO A 43 1.85 13.44 -2.56
N THR A 44 1.79 12.17 -2.15
CA THR A 44 2.86 11.20 -2.43
C THR A 44 3.07 11.00 -3.93
N GLN A 45 1.99 10.90 -4.72
CA GLN A 45 2.06 10.77 -6.17
C GLN A 45 2.66 12.01 -6.87
N THR A 46 2.46 13.20 -6.30
CA THR A 46 2.90 14.47 -6.88
C THR A 46 4.20 15.00 -6.28
N GLY A 47 4.79 14.28 -5.31
CA GLY A 47 6.10 14.58 -4.73
C GLY A 47 6.08 15.59 -3.60
N TYR A 48 4.97 15.73 -2.87
CA TYR A 48 4.85 16.58 -1.70
C TYR A 48 4.83 15.78 -0.40
N ASP A 49 5.55 16.28 0.60
CA ASP A 49 5.42 15.81 1.98
C ASP A 49 4.04 16.19 2.55
N SER A 50 3.61 15.44 3.56
CA SER A 50 2.27 15.57 4.14
C SER A 50 2.02 16.92 4.84
N ASP A 51 3.08 17.63 5.23
CA ASP A 51 3.01 18.97 5.84
C ASP A 51 3.08 20.11 4.82
N HIS A 52 3.28 19.80 3.53
CA HIS A 52 3.35 20.80 2.50
C HIS A 52 2.01 21.56 2.37
N PRO A 53 1.99 22.89 2.24
CA PRO A 53 0.74 23.66 2.15
C PRO A 53 -0.22 23.22 1.03
N LEU A 54 0.32 22.68 -0.07
CA LEU A 54 -0.48 22.15 -1.19
C LEU A 54 -1.02 20.72 -0.96
N ALA A 55 -0.54 20.01 0.06
CA ALA A 55 -1.01 18.67 0.42
C ALA A 55 -2.26 18.69 1.32
N VAL A 56 -2.53 19.84 1.96
CA VAL A 56 -3.63 20.00 2.92
C VAL A 56 -4.97 19.57 2.32
N GLY A 57 -5.62 18.60 2.97
CA GLY A 57 -6.92 18.06 2.57
C GLY A 57 -6.85 16.85 1.61
N GLU A 58 -5.67 16.51 1.09
CA GLU A 58 -5.48 15.34 0.21
C GLU A 58 -4.67 14.21 0.87
N VAL A 59 -3.97 14.51 1.98
CA VAL A 59 -3.21 13.53 2.77
C VAL A 59 -4.12 12.37 3.19
N GLY A 60 -3.76 11.15 2.79
CA GLY A 60 -4.49 9.92 3.14
C GLY A 60 -5.88 9.76 2.50
N ARG A 61 -6.32 10.69 1.64
CA ARG A 61 -7.70 10.72 1.13
C ARG A 61 -7.95 9.71 0.02
N ALA A 62 -7.02 9.62 -0.93
CA ALA A 62 -7.12 8.75 -2.10
C ALA A 62 -6.24 7.49 -2.01
N GLY A 63 -5.40 7.41 -0.99
CA GLY A 63 -4.39 6.37 -0.83
C GLY A 63 -3.64 6.52 0.49
N VAL A 64 -2.57 5.75 0.67
CA VAL A 64 -1.68 5.87 1.83
C VAL A 64 -0.69 7.04 1.63
N PRO A 65 -0.48 7.92 2.63
CA PRO A 65 0.55 8.94 2.62
C PRO A 65 1.91 8.32 2.94
N ILE A 66 2.94 8.65 2.17
CA ILE A 66 4.33 8.26 2.43
C ILE A 66 5.21 9.50 2.27
N SER A 67 5.81 9.96 3.35
CA SER A 67 6.75 11.09 3.35
C SER A 67 8.17 10.67 3.74
N SER A 68 8.36 9.44 4.21
CA SER A 68 9.64 8.94 4.67
C SER A 68 9.77 7.41 4.56
N LEU A 69 10.99 6.91 4.80
CA LEU A 69 11.23 5.48 4.95
C LEU A 69 10.43 4.88 6.11
N ALA A 70 10.25 5.61 7.21
CA ALA A 70 9.54 5.12 8.39
C ALA A 70 8.08 4.74 8.05
N ASP A 71 7.44 5.49 7.16
CA ASP A 71 6.07 5.20 6.72
C ASP A 71 6.03 3.89 5.91
N MET A 72 7.03 3.65 5.06
CA MET A 72 7.17 2.39 4.32
C MET A 72 7.46 1.19 5.23
N GLU A 73 8.26 1.39 6.28
CA GLU A 73 8.52 0.37 7.30
C GLU A 73 7.25 0.01 8.08
N ILE A 74 6.40 0.99 8.37
CA ILE A 74 5.07 0.76 8.96
C ILE A 74 4.18 0.02 7.97
N LEU A 75 4.11 0.49 6.72
CA LEU A 75 3.24 -0.05 5.68
C LEU A 75 3.49 -1.54 5.44
N PHE A 76 4.75 -1.96 5.45
CA PHE A 76 5.15 -3.36 5.23
C PHE A 76 5.54 -4.11 6.50
N ARG A 77 5.25 -3.56 7.68
CA ARG A 77 5.54 -4.21 8.95
C ARG A 77 4.92 -5.62 9.01
N GLU A 78 5.77 -6.60 9.33
CA GLU A 78 5.42 -8.03 9.41
C GLU A 78 4.90 -8.65 8.10
N ILE A 79 5.12 -8.02 6.95
CA ILE A 79 4.85 -8.61 5.63
C ILE A 79 6.16 -9.20 5.08
N PRO A 80 6.23 -10.51 4.80
CA PRO A 80 7.45 -11.13 4.27
C PRO A 80 7.64 -10.78 2.80
N LEU A 81 8.34 -9.67 2.53
CA LEU A 81 8.58 -9.14 1.17
C LEU A 81 9.39 -10.09 0.26
N ASP A 82 10.09 -11.08 0.84
CA ASP A 82 10.77 -12.16 0.10
C ASP A 82 9.79 -13.19 -0.48
N LYS A 83 8.55 -13.25 0.03
CA LYS A 83 7.51 -14.23 -0.35
C LYS A 83 6.30 -13.59 -1.01
N VAL A 84 6.07 -12.30 -0.77
CA VAL A 84 4.94 -11.54 -1.33
C VAL A 84 5.45 -10.63 -2.45
N THR A 85 4.75 -10.64 -3.57
CA THR A 85 5.03 -9.68 -4.64
C THR A 85 4.27 -8.38 -4.39
N THR A 86 4.93 -7.23 -4.50
CA THR A 86 4.32 -5.90 -4.37
C THR A 86 4.49 -5.09 -5.65
N SER A 87 3.53 -4.20 -5.94
CA SER A 87 3.57 -3.25 -7.06
C SER A 87 3.26 -1.84 -6.59
#